data_AF-A0AAV5VX28-F1
#
_entry.id   AF-A0AAV5VX28-F1
#
_cell.length_a   1.000
_cell.length_b   1.000
_cell.length_c   1.000
_cell.angle_alpha   90.00
_cell.angle_beta   90.00
_cell.angle_gamma   90.00
#
_symmetry.space_group_name_H-M   'P 1'
#
loop_
_entity.id
_entity.type
_entity.pdbx_description
1 polymer ?
#
loop_
_entity_poly.entity_id
_entity_poly.type
_entity_poly.pdbx_seq_one_letter_code
_entity_poly.pdbx_strand_id
1 'polypeptide(L)'
;RDGDLNLLVLQALIIDISVMSISLAVATSLASLTYRGIRETTSLSAAYRAVEQKLLIAVCAQTFVPTLCVYIPYFFTEMVTFLGLPGIGLIDFFPVVVTLFPFWDALVITLIIKDYRFGLMKIMGWKPKQKVNLIVS
;
A
#
# COMPACT_ATOMS: atom_id res chain seq x y z
N ARG A 1 -27.90 29.77 3.75
CA ARG A 1 -26.60 29.62 3.03
C ARG A 1 -26.38 28.13 2.79
N ASP A 2 -27.36 27.47 2.14
CA ASP A 2 -27.70 26.06 2.41
C ASP A 2 -28.03 25.28 1.13
N GLY A 3 -27.02 24.89 0.34
CA GLY A 3 -27.26 24.05 -0.84
C GLY A 3 -26.01 23.58 -1.57
N ASP A 4 -25.02 24.43 -1.74
CA ASP A 4 -23.83 24.10 -2.55
C ASP A 4 -22.78 23.23 -1.82
N LEU A 5 -22.71 23.31 -0.49
CA LEU A 5 -21.63 22.66 0.28
C LEU A 5 -21.77 21.12 0.38
N ASN A 6 -22.93 20.55 0.02
CA ASN A 6 -23.18 19.12 0.15
C ASN A 6 -23.05 18.36 -1.17
N LEU A 7 -23.24 19.01 -2.32
CA LEU A 7 -23.17 18.32 -3.61
C LEU A 7 -21.73 17.94 -3.97
N LEU A 8 -20.77 18.84 -3.72
CA LEU A 8 -19.35 18.58 -3.98
C LEU A 8 -18.80 17.47 -3.08
N VAL A 9 -19.14 17.49 -1.78
CA VAL A 9 -18.72 16.45 -0.81
C VAL A 9 -19.39 15.11 -1.15
N LEU A 10 -20.68 15.11 -1.52
CA LEU A 10 -21.37 13.90 -1.96
C LEU A 10 -20.77 13.32 -3.25
N GLN A 11 -20.41 14.17 -4.21
CA GLN A 11 -19.72 13.74 -5.44
C GLN A 11 -18.34 13.14 -5.12
N ALA A 12 -17.55 13.79 -4.26
CA ALA A 12 -16.25 13.29 -3.82
C ALA A 12 -16.38 11.90 -3.15
N LEU A 13 -17.35 11.74 -2.23
CA LEU A 13 -17.62 10.46 -1.57
C LEU A 13 -17.98 9.34 -2.54
N ILE A 14 -18.84 9.62 -3.53
CA ILE A 14 -19.22 8.62 -4.54
C ILE A 14 -18.02 8.22 -5.39
N ILE A 15 -17.21 9.19 -5.81
CA ILE A 15 -15.98 8.95 -6.59
C ILE A 15 -15.00 8.12 -5.76
N ASP A 16 -14.75 8.46 -4.52
CA ASP A 16 -13.81 7.74 -3.66
C ASP A 16 -14.25 6.30 -3.42
N ILE A 17 -15.51 6.06 -3.05
CA ILE A 17 -16.03 4.70 -2.85
C ILE A 17 -15.90 3.86 -4.13
N SER A 18 -16.21 4.45 -5.28
CA SER A 18 -16.13 3.73 -6.56
C SER A 18 -14.69 3.43 -6.97
N VAL A 19 -13.77 4.40 -6.83
CA VAL A 19 -12.33 4.20 -7.08
C VAL A 19 -11.75 3.13 -6.15
N MET A 20 -12.06 3.17 -4.85
CA MET A 20 -11.57 2.17 -3.88
C MET A 20 -12.09 0.77 -4.21
N SER A 21 -13.37 0.66 -4.56
CA SER A 21 -14.00 -0.62 -4.89
C SER A 21 -13.41 -1.24 -6.16
N ILE A 22 -13.23 -0.44 -7.21
CA ILE A 22 -12.62 -0.88 -8.47
C ILE A 22 -11.16 -1.27 -8.24
N SER A 23 -10.41 -0.45 -7.52
CA SER A 23 -8.99 -0.71 -7.21
C SER A 23 -8.82 -2.02 -6.44
N LEU A 24 -9.67 -2.27 -5.45
CA LEU A 24 -9.66 -3.51 -4.69
C LEU A 24 -10.00 -4.71 -5.59
N ALA A 25 -11.04 -4.61 -6.41
CA ALA A 25 -11.46 -5.69 -7.31
C ALA A 25 -10.37 -6.04 -8.34
N VAL A 26 -9.73 -5.03 -8.94
CA VAL A 26 -8.62 -5.22 -9.88
C VAL A 26 -7.43 -5.83 -9.15
N ALA A 27 -7.05 -5.31 -7.99
CA ALA A 27 -5.94 -5.84 -7.20
C ALA A 27 -6.15 -7.30 -6.80
N THR A 28 -7.35 -7.67 -6.32
CA THR A 28 -7.68 -9.05 -5.97
C THR A 28 -7.70 -9.97 -7.18
N SER A 29 -8.18 -9.47 -8.32
CA SER A 29 -8.23 -10.24 -9.58
C SER A 29 -6.82 -10.50 -10.10
N LEU A 30 -5.98 -9.47 -10.18
CA LEU A 30 -4.57 -9.62 -10.58
C LEU A 30 -3.80 -10.50 -9.60
N ALA A 31 -3.94 -10.30 -8.29
CA ALA A 31 -3.29 -11.15 -7.30
C ALA A 31 -3.72 -12.62 -7.44
N SER A 32 -5.01 -12.87 -7.67
CA SER A 32 -5.52 -14.23 -7.90
C SER A 32 -4.97 -14.84 -9.18
N LEU A 33 -4.93 -14.09 -10.28
CA LEU A 33 -4.39 -14.53 -11.56
C LEU A 33 -2.88 -14.81 -11.48
N THR A 34 -2.12 -13.92 -10.84
CA THR A 34 -0.68 -14.10 -10.61
C THR A 34 -0.42 -15.31 -9.72
N TYR A 35 -1.17 -15.48 -8.62
CA TYR A 35 -1.04 -16.64 -7.75
C TYR A 35 -1.33 -17.96 -8.50
N ARG A 36 -2.38 -17.98 -9.33
CA ARG A 36 -2.70 -19.12 -10.19
C ARG A 36 -1.60 -19.38 -11.22
N GLY A 37 -1.10 -18.34 -11.89
CA GLY A 37 -0.01 -18.44 -12.87
C GLY A 37 1.27 -19.02 -12.27
N ILE A 38 1.67 -18.59 -11.07
CA ILE A 38 2.82 -19.13 -10.33
C ILE A 38 2.62 -20.62 -10.03
N ARG A 39 1.40 -21.02 -9.65
CA ARG A 39 1.09 -22.39 -9.26
C ARG A 39 1.02 -23.35 -10.45
N GLU A 40 0.48 -22.90 -11.57
CA GLU A 40 0.25 -23.71 -12.78
C GLU A 40 1.51 -23.82 -13.66
N THR A 41 2.40 -22.82 -13.65
CA THR A 41 3.57 -22.78 -14.55
C THR A 41 4.72 -23.63 -14.02
N THR A 42 4.89 -24.86 -14.50
CA THR A 42 5.98 -25.79 -14.13
C THR A 42 7.35 -25.42 -14.72
N SER A 43 7.41 -24.51 -15.70
CA SER A 43 8.64 -24.07 -16.38
C SER A 43 9.43 -22.99 -15.62
N LEU A 44 8.84 -22.38 -14.59
CA LEU A 44 9.51 -21.32 -13.82
C LEU A 44 10.49 -21.93 -12.80
N SER A 45 11.69 -21.34 -12.73
CA SER A 45 12.67 -21.74 -11.72
C SER A 45 12.15 -21.45 -10.31
N ALA A 46 12.55 -22.28 -9.34
CA ALA A 46 12.16 -22.11 -7.93
C ALA A 46 12.55 -20.72 -7.38
N ALA A 47 13.66 -20.16 -7.86
CA ALA A 47 14.11 -18.82 -7.48
C ALA A 47 13.17 -17.72 -7.99
N TYR A 48 12.70 -17.84 -9.24
CA TYR A 48 11.79 -16.84 -9.84
C TYR A 48 10.41 -16.85 -9.14
N ARG A 49 9.86 -18.03 -8.87
CA ARG A 49 8.60 -18.18 -8.11
C ARG A 49 8.67 -17.53 -6.72
N ALA A 50 9.80 -17.69 -6.03
CA ALA A 50 10.00 -17.09 -4.70
C ALA A 50 10.02 -15.54 -4.76
N VAL A 51 10.53 -14.96 -5.84
CA VAL A 51 10.51 -13.51 -6.05
C VAL A 51 9.08 -13.01 -6.35
N GLU A 52 8.35 -13.67 -7.25
CA GLU A 52 6.98 -13.27 -7.57
C GLU A 52 6.03 -13.37 -6.38
N GLN A 53 6.12 -14.44 -5.56
CA GLN A 53 5.33 -14.55 -4.34
C GLN A 53 5.63 -13.43 -3.34
N LYS A 54 6.90 -13.07 -3.16
CA LYS A 54 7.29 -11.96 -2.30
C LYS A 54 6.75 -10.63 -2.83
N LEU A 55 6.85 -10.39 -4.13
CA LEU A 55 6.32 -9.19 -4.78
C LEU A 55 4.79 -9.11 -4.58
N LEU A 56 4.08 -10.22 -4.76
CA LEU A 56 2.63 -10.29 -4.58
C LEU A 56 2.22 -10.00 -3.13
N ILE A 57 2.88 -10.61 -2.14
CA ILE A 57 2.66 -10.30 -0.72
C ILE A 57 2.91 -8.83 -0.43
N ALA A 58 3.96 -8.27 -1.04
CA ALA A 58 4.32 -6.87 -0.84
C ALA A 58 3.29 -5.90 -1.42
N VAL A 59 2.79 -6.16 -2.63
CA VAL A 59 1.71 -5.38 -3.25
C VAL A 59 0.43 -5.51 -2.43
N CYS A 60 0.08 -6.70 -1.93
CA CYS A 60 -1.08 -6.87 -1.05
C CYS A 60 -0.93 -6.04 0.24
N ALA A 61 0.24 -6.07 0.87
CA ALA A 61 0.51 -5.26 2.07
C ALA A 61 0.47 -3.75 1.75
N GLN A 62 1.04 -3.34 0.61
CA GLN A 62 1.00 -1.97 0.13
C GLN A 62 -0.41 -1.49 -0.17
N THR A 63 -1.32 -2.34 -0.62
CA THR A 63 -2.73 -1.95 -0.80
C THR A 63 -3.46 -1.84 0.54
N PHE A 64 -3.12 -2.69 1.51
CA PHE A 64 -3.82 -2.75 2.81
C PHE A 64 -3.46 -1.58 3.73
N VAL A 65 -2.17 -1.22 3.83
CA VAL A 65 -1.71 -0.19 4.77
C VAL A 65 -2.33 1.19 4.51
N PRO A 66 -2.33 1.73 3.27
CA PRO A 66 -3.00 2.98 2.92
C PRO A 66 -4.50 2.94 3.15
N THR A 67 -5.11 1.81 2.84
CA THR A 67 -6.55 1.61 3.01
C THR A 67 -6.95 1.79 4.46
N LEU A 68 -6.22 1.16 5.38
CA LEU A 68 -6.51 1.27 6.80
C LEU A 68 -6.07 2.60 7.40
N CYS A 69 -4.89 3.11 7.03
CA CYS A 69 -4.27 4.24 7.73
C CYS A 69 -4.65 5.61 7.16
N VAL A 70 -5.08 5.67 5.89
CA VAL A 70 -5.35 6.93 5.19
C VAL A 70 -6.78 6.97 4.71
N TYR A 71 -7.21 5.98 3.91
CA TYR A 71 -8.54 6.05 3.29
C TYR A 71 -9.69 5.91 4.29
N ILE A 72 -9.61 4.99 5.27
CA ILE A 72 -10.62 4.89 6.33
C ILE A 72 -10.75 6.20 7.13
N PRO A 73 -9.68 6.76 7.70
CA PRO A 73 -9.81 8.00 8.47
C PRO A 73 -10.18 9.22 7.59
N TYR A 74 -9.83 9.21 6.30
CA TYR A 74 -10.29 10.21 5.34
C TYR A 74 -11.82 10.14 5.15
N PHE A 75 -12.34 8.93 4.92
CA PHE A 75 -13.79 8.68 4.81
C PHE A 75 -14.55 9.17 6.04
N PHE A 76 -14.04 8.91 7.25
CA PHE A 76 -14.66 9.43 8.48
C PHE A 76 -14.64 10.96 8.56
N THR A 77 -13.56 11.60 8.08
CA THR A 77 -13.43 13.06 8.05
C THR A 77 -14.44 13.68 7.06
N GLU A 78 -14.63 13.05 5.90
CA GLU A 78 -15.66 13.46 4.94
C GLU A 78 -17.07 13.25 5.50
N MET A 79 -17.33 12.14 6.20
CA MET A 79 -18.62 11.86 6.85
C MET A 79 -18.96 12.89 7.94
N VAL A 80 -17.99 13.27 8.78
CA VAL A 80 -18.16 14.32 9.80
C VAL A 80 -18.51 15.65 9.15
N THR A 81 -17.83 15.99 8.06
CA THR A 81 -18.09 17.22 7.28
C THR A 81 -19.47 17.18 6.62
N PHE A 82 -19.86 16.05 6.05
CA PHE A 82 -21.17 15.84 5.44
C PHE A 82 -22.32 15.91 6.45
N LEU A 83 -22.12 15.41 7.67
CA LEU A 83 -23.10 15.48 8.76
C LEU A 83 -23.18 16.88 9.39
N GLY A 84 -22.37 17.85 8.95
CA GLY A 84 -22.32 19.20 9.52
C GLY A 84 -21.81 19.24 10.96
N LEU A 85 -21.10 18.21 11.40
CA LEU A 85 -20.55 18.13 12.75
C LEU A 85 -19.29 19.00 12.85
N PRO A 86 -19.04 19.67 14.00
CA PRO A 86 -17.83 20.45 14.19
C PRO A 86 -16.60 19.55 14.03
N GLY A 87 -15.77 19.88 13.05
CA GLY A 87 -14.53 19.17 12.78
C GLY A 87 -13.60 19.19 13.98
N ILE A 88 -13.31 18.01 14.53
CA ILE A 88 -12.43 17.80 15.69
C ILE A 88 -10.95 17.99 15.30
N GLY A 89 -10.54 19.15 14.76
CA GLY A 89 -9.14 19.51 14.43
C GLY A 89 -8.38 18.59 13.44
N LEU A 90 -8.94 17.42 13.14
CA LEU A 90 -8.43 16.38 12.27
C LEU A 90 -8.44 16.82 10.81
N ILE A 91 -9.39 17.69 10.45
CA ILE A 91 -9.52 18.26 9.10
C ILE A 91 -8.26 19.06 8.71
N ASP A 92 -7.63 19.76 9.66
CA ASP A 92 -6.43 20.57 9.37
C ASP A 92 -5.16 19.73 9.30
N PHE A 93 -5.12 18.59 10.01
CA PHE A 93 -3.95 17.72 10.06
C PHE A 93 -3.93 16.70 8.91
N PHE A 94 -5.11 16.33 8.39
CA PHE A 94 -5.26 15.33 7.34
C PHE A 94 -4.51 15.64 6.04
N PRO A 95 -4.55 16.87 5.49
CA PRO A 95 -3.83 17.22 4.28
C PRO A 95 -2.31 17.02 4.40
N VAL A 96 -1.75 17.26 5.59
CA VAL A 96 -0.33 17.05 5.88
C VAL A 96 0.01 15.56 5.87
N VAL A 97 -0.85 14.72 6.46
CA VAL A 97 -0.67 13.26 6.47
C VAL A 97 -0.80 12.69 5.05
N VAL A 98 -1.77 13.18 4.27
CA VAL A 98 -2.00 12.75 2.87
C VAL A 98 -0.85 13.18 1.95
N THR A 99 -0.30 14.39 2.12
CA THR A 99 0.84 14.83 1.29
C THR A 99 2.12 14.05 1.58
N LEU A 100 2.29 13.54 2.80
CA LEU A 100 3.40 12.65 3.16
C LEU A 100 3.14 11.18 2.77
N PHE A 101 1.94 10.85 2.30
CA PHE A 101 1.58 9.46 1.98
C PHE A 101 2.53 8.79 0.97
N PRO A 102 2.98 9.41 -0.13
CA PRO A 102 3.92 8.78 -1.05
C PRO A 102 5.25 8.39 -0.38
N PHE A 103 5.69 9.19 0.60
CA PHE A 103 6.88 8.90 1.38
C PHE A 103 6.65 7.73 2.34
N TRP A 104 5.50 7.73 3.04
CA TRP A 104 5.13 6.63 3.93
C TRP A 104 4.92 5.31 3.20
N ASP A 105 4.30 5.33 2.03
CA ASP A 105 4.10 4.16 1.16
C ASP A 105 5.44 3.55 0.74
N ALA A 106 6.38 4.39 0.29
CA ALA A 106 7.74 3.99 -0.05
C ALA A 106 8.54 3.45 1.18
N LEU A 107 8.32 4.02 2.36
CA LEU A 107 8.95 3.56 3.59
C LEU A 107 8.40 2.18 4.00
N VAL A 108 7.07 2.01 3.98
CA VAL A 108 6.38 0.77 4.36
C VAL A 108 6.79 -0.38 3.44
N ILE A 109 6.83 -0.18 2.12
CA ILE A 109 7.24 -1.24 1.19
C ILE A 109 8.72 -1.62 1.38
N THR A 110 9.58 -0.63 1.59
CA THR A 110 11.02 -0.85 1.83
C THR A 110 11.24 -1.59 3.15
N LEU A 111 10.42 -1.31 4.17
CA LEU A 111 10.43 -2.07 5.41
C LEU A 111 9.80 -3.46 5.20
N ILE A 112 8.68 -3.66 4.52
CA ILE A 112 8.05 -4.99 4.47
C ILE A 112 8.89 -5.98 3.63
N ILE A 113 9.46 -5.55 2.51
CA ILE A 113 10.28 -6.43 1.67
C ILE A 113 11.72 -6.48 2.19
N LYS A 114 12.08 -7.61 2.82
CA LYS A 114 13.47 -7.85 3.27
C LYS A 114 14.51 -7.67 2.16
N ASP A 115 14.18 -8.04 0.92
CA ASP A 115 15.07 -7.89 -0.23
C ASP A 115 15.31 -6.41 -0.59
N TYR A 116 14.31 -5.53 -0.41
CA TYR A 116 14.49 -4.07 -0.55
C TYR A 116 15.34 -3.50 0.59
N ARG A 117 15.18 -3.97 1.83
CA ARG A 117 16.11 -3.58 2.91
C ARG A 117 17.54 -3.95 2.54
N PHE A 118 17.79 -5.18 2.09
CA PHE A 118 19.13 -5.61 1.68
C PHE A 118 19.67 -4.81 0.49
N GLY A 119 18.83 -4.50 -0.50
CA GLY A 119 19.18 -3.63 -1.61
C GLY A 119 19.56 -2.22 -1.16
N LEU A 120 18.75 -1.61 -0.29
CA LEU A 120 19.02 -0.28 0.27
C LEU A 120 20.30 -0.28 1.11
N MET A 121 20.50 -1.28 1.98
CA MET A 121 21.72 -1.42 2.77
C MET A 121 22.96 -1.58 1.87
N LYS A 122 22.84 -2.31 0.75
CA LYS A 122 23.92 -2.45 -0.24
C LYS A 122 24.23 -1.13 -0.95
N ILE A 123 23.22 -0.34 -1.31
CA ILE A 123 23.38 0.99 -1.94
C ILE A 123 24.00 1.98 -0.96
N MET A 124 23.59 1.94 0.32
CA MET A 124 24.18 2.74 1.40
C MET A 124 25.57 2.25 1.85
N GLY A 125 26.15 1.26 1.16
CA GLY A 125 27.51 0.79 1.42
C GLY A 125 27.66 -0.14 2.63
N TRP A 126 26.57 -0.56 3.27
CA TRP A 126 26.61 -1.58 4.32
C TRP A 126 26.84 -2.96 3.72
N LYS A 127 28.06 -3.47 3.87
CA LYS A 127 28.42 -4.84 3.49
C LYS A 127 27.87 -5.81 4.55
N PRO A 128 26.97 -6.75 4.20
CA PRO A 128 26.66 -7.85 5.12
C PRO A 128 27.94 -8.66 5.36
N LYS A 129 28.22 -9.00 6.62
CA LYS A 129 29.32 -9.91 6.99
C LYS A 129 29.06 -11.26 6.32
N GLN A 130 29.73 -11.50 5.19
CA GLN A 130 29.72 -12.77 4.50
C GLN A 130 30.40 -13.79 5.43
N LYS A 131 29.62 -14.69 6.04
CA LYS A 131 30.18 -15.86 6.73
C LYS A 131 30.79 -16.75 5.64
N VAL A 132 32.09 -16.58 5.41
CA VAL A 132 32.91 -17.54 4.68
C VAL A 132 32.92 -18.82 5.53
N ASN A 133 32.08 -19.80 5.17
CA ASN A 133 32.30 -21.16 5.65
C ASN A 133 33.59 -21.64 5.01
N LEU A 134 34.68 -21.55 5.77
CA LEU A 134 35.91 -22.27 5.50
C LEU A 134 35.56 -23.75 5.49
N ILE A 135 35.49 -24.32 4.28
CA ILE A 135 35.55 -25.76 4.08
C ILE A 135 36.97 -26.13 4.50
N VAL A 136 37.14 -26.52 5.78
CA VAL A 136 38.36 -27.17 6.24
C VAL A 136 38.32 -28.59 5.70
N SER A 137 39.26 -28.85 4.81
CA SER A 137 39.54 -30.12 4.16
C SER A 137 40.11 -31.15 5.14
#